data_AF-A0A212D2W7-F1
#
_entry.id   AF-A0A212D2W7-F1
#
_cell.length_a   1.000
_cell.length_b   1.000
_cell.length_c   1.000
_cell.angle_alpha   90.00
_cell.angle_beta   90.00
_cell.angle_gamma   90.00
#
_symmetry.space_group_name_H-M   'P 1'
#
loop_
_entity.id
_entity.type
_entity.pdbx_description
1 polymer ?
#
loop_
_entity_poly.entity_id
_entity_poly.type
_entity_poly.pdbx_seq_one_letter_code
_entity_poly.pdbx_strand_id
1 'polypeptide(L)'
;HSYDFAPHLCFLGLHGPSRLWRFLTTTFGTPQAEMELVQHIGVPASKIIYANPCKQIAHIKYAAKHGVRLLSFDNEMELAKVVKSHPRARMVLCVATEDSHSLSRLSLRFGASLKSCRHLLENAKRDHVEVVGVR
;
A
#
# COMPACT_ATOMS: atom_id res chain seq x y z
N HIS A 1 22.82 5.26 -15.29
CA HIS A 1 23.38 4.45 -14.20
C HIS A 1 22.25 3.80 -13.44
N SER A 2 21.99 2.54 -13.77
CA SER A 2 21.01 1.70 -13.10
C SER A 2 21.65 1.22 -11.80
N TYR A 3 21.12 1.65 -10.66
CA TYR A 3 21.56 1.12 -9.38
C TYR A 3 20.85 -0.21 -9.15
N ASP A 4 21.65 -1.26 -9.11
CA ASP A 4 21.28 -2.62 -8.73
C ASP A 4 20.95 -2.60 -7.22
N PHE A 5 19.70 -2.33 -6.86
CA PHE A 5 19.23 -2.37 -5.47
C PHE A 5 18.33 -3.57 -5.30
N ALA A 6 18.72 -4.43 -4.35
CA ALA A 6 18.05 -5.61 -3.80
C ALA A 6 16.72 -6.04 -4.48
N PRO A 7 16.58 -7.31 -4.91
CA PRO A 7 15.41 -7.84 -5.66
C PRO A 7 14.06 -7.81 -4.89
N HIS A 8 13.99 -7.13 -3.75
CA HIS A 8 12.86 -7.05 -2.83
C HIS A 8 12.26 -5.63 -2.74
N LEU A 9 12.85 -4.64 -3.42
CA LEU A 9 12.41 -3.25 -3.39
C LEU A 9 11.84 -2.83 -4.75
N CYS A 10 10.51 -2.91 -4.87
CA CYS A 10 9.83 -2.40 -6.05
C CYS A 10 9.71 -0.87 -5.98
N PHE A 11 10.38 -0.19 -6.91
CA PHE A 11 10.18 1.22 -7.17
C PHE A 11 8.90 1.39 -8.01
N LEU A 12 7.85 1.98 -7.45
CA LEU A 12 6.73 2.45 -8.26
C LEU A 12 7.00 3.90 -8.69
N GLY A 13 7.21 4.09 -9.98
CA GLY A 13 6.99 5.38 -10.62
C GLY A 13 5.49 5.56 -10.85
N LEU A 14 4.82 6.38 -10.03
CA LEU A 14 3.46 6.81 -10.35
C LEU A 14 3.55 7.78 -11.54
N HIS A 15 2.93 7.42 -12.67
CA HIS A 15 2.94 8.23 -13.89
C HIS A 15 2.32 9.62 -13.63
N GLY A 16 3.14 10.66 -13.73
CA GLY A 16 2.77 12.07 -13.58
C GLY A 16 4.02 12.98 -13.56
N PRO A 17 3.89 14.29 -13.85
CA PRO A 17 5.03 15.22 -13.92
C PRO A 17 5.78 15.39 -12.59
N SER A 18 5.15 14.99 -11.48
CA SER A 18 5.72 14.97 -10.13
C SER A 18 6.41 13.64 -9.86
N ARG A 19 7.70 13.52 -10.22
CA ARG A 19 8.53 12.32 -9.99
C ARG A 19 8.68 11.97 -8.49
N LEU A 20 7.63 11.42 -7.89
CA LEU A 20 7.64 10.96 -6.50
C LEU A 20 7.94 9.47 -6.46
N TRP A 21 9.22 9.13 -6.37
CA TRP A 21 9.68 7.76 -6.14
C TRP A 21 9.07 7.25 -4.83
N ARG A 22 8.22 6.22 -4.90
CA ARG A 22 7.65 5.56 -3.73
C ARG A 22 8.17 4.12 -3.65
N PHE A 23 8.64 3.74 -2.47
CA PHE A 23 9.15 2.41 -2.16
C PHE A 23 8.03 1.52 -1.66
N LEU A 24 7.81 0.40 -2.33
CA LEU A 24 6.85 -0.62 -1.93
C LEU A 24 7.51 -1.68 -1.05
N THR A 25 6.92 -1.92 0.12
CA THR A 25 7.21 -3.11 0.93
C THR A 25 6.14 -4.16 0.62
N THR A 26 6.47 -5.17 -0.19
CA THR A 26 5.48 -6.16 -0.69
C THR A 26 5.96 -7.61 -0.63
N THR A 27 7.15 -7.90 -0.10
CA THR A 27 7.79 -9.22 -0.31
C THR A 27 7.96 -10.03 0.96
N PHE A 28 8.24 -11.33 0.77
CA PHE A 28 8.25 -12.49 1.67
C PHE A 28 8.93 -12.37 3.06
N GLY A 29 9.44 -11.19 3.45
CA GLY A 29 9.97 -10.90 4.79
C GLY A 29 8.92 -10.36 5.76
N THR A 30 9.32 -10.08 7.01
CA THR A 30 8.44 -9.34 7.94
C THR A 30 8.35 -7.88 7.47
N PRO A 31 7.14 -7.30 7.33
CA PRO A 31 6.99 -5.92 6.84
C PRO A 31 7.75 -4.88 7.67
N GLN A 32 7.99 -5.18 8.94
CA GLN A 32 8.79 -4.35 9.84
C GLN A 32 10.24 -4.27 9.37
N ALA A 33 10.86 -5.42 9.08
CA ALA A 33 12.25 -5.48 8.61
C ALA A 33 12.42 -4.78 7.25
N GLU A 34 11.45 -4.93 6.34
CA GLU A 34 11.47 -4.21 5.06
C GLU A 34 11.41 -2.68 5.28
N MET A 35 10.51 -2.20 6.15
CA MET A 35 10.41 -0.77 6.47
C MET A 35 11.67 -0.23 7.16
N GLU A 36 12.30 -1.00 8.05
CA GLU A 36 13.57 -0.63 8.70
C GLU A 36 14.69 -0.54 7.69
N LEU A 37 14.83 -1.56 6.83
CA LEU A 37 15.86 -1.60 5.81
C LEU A 37 15.75 -0.40 4.86
N VAL A 38 14.54 -0.10 4.38
CA VAL A 38 14.28 1.04 3.49
C VAL A 38 14.67 2.36 4.15
N GLN A 39 14.34 2.54 5.42
CA GLN A 39 14.74 3.73 6.17
C GLN A 39 16.25 3.78 6.42
N HIS A 40 16.89 2.64 6.68
CA HIS A 40 18.33 2.53 6.92
C HIS A 40 19.15 2.94 5.69
N ILE A 41 18.67 2.63 4.47
CA ILE A 41 19.31 3.07 3.22
C ILE A 41 19.00 4.54 2.86
N GLY A 42 18.39 5.31 3.78
CA GLY A 42 18.19 6.75 3.65
C GLY A 42 16.87 7.17 2.98
N VAL A 43 15.94 6.25 2.75
CA VAL A 43 14.62 6.61 2.19
C VAL A 43 13.74 7.18 3.30
N PRO A 44 13.21 8.40 3.15
CA PRO A 44 12.32 8.97 4.14
C PRO A 44 10.99 8.21 4.18
N ALA A 45 10.42 8.02 5.37
CA ALA A 45 9.14 7.33 5.56
C ALA A 45 7.97 7.92 4.75
N SER A 46 8.03 9.22 4.40
CA SER A 46 7.05 9.88 3.53
C SER A 46 7.04 9.37 2.08
N LYS A 47 8.10 8.66 1.67
CA LYS A 47 8.24 8.01 0.36
C LYS A 47 7.99 6.50 0.42
N ILE A 48 7.64 5.94 1.58
CA ILE A 48 7.35 4.51 1.71
C ILE A 48 5.85 4.30 1.63
N ILE A 49 5.43 3.29 0.86
CA ILE A 49 4.06 2.81 0.79
C ILE A 49 4.00 1.36 1.31
N TYR A 50 3.20 1.16 2.36
CA TYR A 50 2.91 -0.17 2.87
C TYR A 50 1.75 -0.79 2.11
N ALA A 51 2.07 -1.59 1.09
CA ALA A 51 1.11 -2.06 0.08
C ALA A 51 0.63 -3.51 0.25
N ASN A 52 0.82 -4.13 1.42
CA ASN A 52 0.37 -5.50 1.65
C ASN A 52 -1.17 -5.59 1.68
N PRO A 53 -1.84 -6.48 0.95
CA PRO A 53 -3.31 -6.58 0.94
C PRO A 53 -3.90 -7.05 2.28
N CYS A 54 -3.16 -7.80 3.10
CA CYS A 54 -3.65 -8.37 4.36
C CYS A 54 -2.74 -7.97 5.52
N LYS A 55 -2.98 -6.78 6.10
CA LYS A 55 -2.10 -6.24 7.14
C LYS A 55 -2.53 -6.76 8.52
N GLN A 56 -1.56 -7.18 9.31
CA GLN A 56 -1.76 -7.39 10.74
C GLN A 56 -1.79 -6.04 11.46
N ILE A 57 -2.63 -5.91 12.49
CA ILE A 57 -2.75 -4.67 13.30
C ILE A 57 -1.39 -4.26 13.88
N ALA A 58 -0.57 -5.23 14.30
CA ALA A 58 0.77 -4.97 14.79
C ALA A 58 1.65 -4.24 13.76
N HIS A 59 1.57 -4.63 12.48
CA HIS A 59 2.33 -3.99 11.39
C HIS A 59 1.80 -2.60 11.05
N ILE A 60 0.48 -2.38 11.14
CA ILE A 60 -0.12 -1.05 10.95
C ILE A 60 0.36 -0.10 12.05
N LYS A 61 0.35 -0.53 13.31
CA LYS A 61 0.87 0.25 14.45
C LYS A 61 2.37 0.51 14.29
N TYR A 62 3.12 -0.47 13.81
CA TYR A 62 4.54 -0.31 13.53
C TYR A 62 4.79 0.76 12.45
N ALA A 63 4.06 0.70 11.33
CA ALA A 63 4.12 1.72 10.28
C ALA A 63 3.80 3.12 10.83
N ALA A 64 2.79 3.24 11.68
CA ALA A 64 2.44 4.48 12.37
C ALA A 64 3.58 5.02 13.24
N LYS A 65 4.21 4.15 14.04
CA LYS A 65 5.34 4.50 14.91
C LYS A 65 6.56 4.99 14.12
N HIS A 66 6.79 4.45 12.93
CA HIS A 66 7.93 4.79 12.07
C HIS A 66 7.60 5.83 10.99
N GLY A 67 6.46 6.51 11.11
CA GLY A 67 6.09 7.61 10.23
C GLY A 67 5.73 7.20 8.80
N VAL A 68 5.57 5.91 8.51
CA VAL A 68 5.04 5.41 7.24
C VAL A 68 3.54 5.66 7.23
N ARG A 69 3.13 6.67 6.46
CA ARG A 69 1.72 7.14 6.44
C ARG A 69 0.93 6.64 5.24
N LEU A 70 1.58 6.19 4.17
CA LEU A 70 0.89 5.78 2.96
C LEU A 70 0.66 4.26 2.98
N LEU A 71 -0.60 3.84 3.02
CA LEU A 71 -1.00 2.44 3.10
C LEU A 71 -1.95 2.10 1.94
N SER A 72 -1.97 0.85 1.49
CA SER A 72 -2.98 0.38 0.53
C SER A 72 -4.21 -0.22 1.23
N PHE A 73 -5.33 -0.29 0.53
CA PHE A 73 -6.48 -1.12 0.90
C PHE A 73 -7.26 -1.53 -0.34
N ASP A 74 -7.97 -2.65 -0.24
CA ASP A 74 -8.86 -3.17 -1.29
C ASP A 74 -10.19 -3.68 -0.73
N ASN A 75 -10.38 -3.63 0.59
CA ASN A 75 -11.57 -4.13 1.27
C ASN A 75 -11.85 -3.33 2.56
N GLU A 76 -13.06 -3.50 3.11
CA GLU A 76 -13.52 -2.78 4.31
C GLU A 76 -12.78 -3.19 5.58
N MET A 77 -12.39 -4.46 5.71
CA MET A 77 -11.67 -4.94 6.89
C MET A 77 -10.30 -4.25 7.02
N GLU A 78 -9.59 -4.07 5.92
CA GLU A 78 -8.31 -3.34 5.91
C GLU A 78 -8.51 -1.86 6.26
N LEU A 79 -9.56 -1.23 5.73
CA LEU A 79 -9.91 0.15 6.08
C LEU A 79 -10.18 0.28 7.59
N ALA A 80 -11.01 -0.60 8.15
CA ALA A 80 -11.36 -0.58 9.57
C ALA A 80 -10.14 -0.79 10.49
N LYS A 81 -9.21 -1.67 10.11
CA LYS A 81 -7.95 -1.85 10.86
C LYS A 81 -7.12 -0.57 10.91
N VAL A 82 -7.04 0.16 9.79
CA VAL A 82 -6.28 1.41 9.69
C VAL A 82 -6.94 2.52 10.50
N VAL A 83 -8.25 2.70 10.40
CA VAL A 83 -9.01 3.69 11.20
C VAL A 83 -8.68 3.57 12.69
N LYS A 84 -8.65 2.33 13.21
CA LYS A 84 -8.37 2.07 14.63
C LYS A 84 -6.90 2.22 15.02
N SER A 85 -5.99 1.93 14.11
CA SER A 85 -4.58 1.66 14.46
C SER A 85 -3.59 2.70 13.94
N HIS A 86 -3.99 3.50 12.95
CA HIS A 86 -3.18 4.54 12.32
C HIS A 86 -4.07 5.67 11.77
N PRO A 87 -4.66 6.51 12.65
CA PRO A 87 -5.63 7.53 12.25
C PRO A 87 -5.03 8.67 11.39
N ARG A 88 -3.70 8.72 11.24
CA ARG A 88 -3.00 9.70 10.38
C ARG A 88 -2.54 9.08 9.06
N ALA A 89 -3.01 7.87 8.75
CA ALA A 89 -2.72 7.21 7.49
C ALA A 89 -3.44 7.90 6.33
N ARG A 90 -2.80 7.82 5.16
CA ARG A 90 -3.31 8.20 3.85
C ARG A 90 -3.42 6.92 3.05
N MET A 91 -4.55 6.71 2.40
CA MET A 91 -4.89 5.43 1.80
C MET A 91 -4.81 5.49 0.27
N VAL A 92 -4.34 4.41 -0.33
CA VAL A 92 -4.39 4.16 -1.78
C VAL A 92 -5.30 2.97 -2.02
N LEU A 93 -6.35 3.17 -2.80
CA LEU A 93 -7.26 2.09 -3.17
C LEU A 93 -6.61 1.23 -4.27
N CYS A 94 -6.42 -0.06 -4.02
CA CYS A 94 -5.99 -1.00 -5.06
C CYS A 94 -7.21 -1.53 -5.81
N VAL A 95 -7.24 -1.37 -7.12
CA VAL A 95 -8.32 -1.88 -7.99
C VAL A 95 -7.86 -3.17 -8.64
N ALA A 96 -8.75 -4.16 -8.71
CA ALA A 96 -8.46 -5.40 -9.41
C ALA A 96 -8.35 -5.13 -10.92
N THR A 97 -7.24 -5.52 -11.53
CA THR A 97 -7.08 -5.54 -12.98
C THR A 97 -7.51 -6.90 -13.52
N GLU A 98 -8.50 -6.90 -14.42
CA GLU A 98 -8.89 -8.09 -15.17
C GLU A 98 -7.85 -8.33 -16.28
N ASP A 99 -6.76 -9.04 -15.97
CA ASP A 99 -5.86 -9.54 -17.01
C ASP A 99 -6.55 -10.69 -17.76
N SER A 100 -7.29 -10.33 -18.80
CA SER A 100 -7.99 -11.26 -19.71
C SER A 100 -7.04 -12.17 -20.52
N HIS A 101 -5.72 -12.02 -20.34
CA HIS A 101 -4.67 -12.81 -21.02
C HIS A 101 -3.78 -13.65 -20.08
N SER A 102 -3.94 -13.58 -18.75
CA SER A 102 -3.09 -14.38 -17.85
C SER A 102 -3.60 -15.81 -17.74
N LEU A 103 -2.86 -16.77 -18.28
CA LEU A 103 -3.14 -18.23 -18.29
C LEU A 103 -3.23 -18.89 -16.90
N SER A 104 -3.10 -18.13 -15.81
CA SER A 104 -3.14 -18.65 -14.44
C SER A 104 -4.53 -18.49 -13.80
N ARG A 105 -5.42 -19.48 -13.98
CA ARG A 105 -6.72 -19.62 -13.28
C ARG A 105 -6.62 -19.76 -11.74
N LEU A 106 -5.45 -19.54 -11.16
CA LEU A 106 -5.11 -19.72 -9.74
C LEU A 106 -4.64 -18.44 -9.04
N SER A 107 -4.60 -17.29 -9.73
CA SER A 107 -4.22 -16.03 -9.09
C SER A 107 -5.36 -15.52 -8.21
N LEU A 108 -5.18 -15.60 -6.89
CA LEU A 108 -6.01 -14.90 -5.92
C LEU A 108 -6.07 -13.43 -6.35
N ARG A 109 -7.26 -12.97 -6.77
CA ARG A 109 -7.43 -11.60 -7.28
C ARG A 109 -7.37 -10.64 -6.11
N PHE A 110 -6.23 -9.97 -5.95
CA PHE A 110 -6.08 -8.86 -5.02
C PHE A 110 -6.59 -7.57 -5.69
N GLY A 111 -7.20 -6.69 -4.90
CA GLY A 111 -7.81 -5.46 -5.41
C GLY A 111 -9.34 -5.47 -5.38
N ALA A 112 -9.90 -4.26 -5.25
CA ALA A 112 -11.33 -4.01 -5.25
C ALA A 112 -11.88 -4.08 -6.67
N SER A 113 -13.04 -4.71 -6.84
CA SER A 113 -13.82 -4.57 -8.07
C SER A 113 -14.25 -3.11 -8.28
N LEU A 114 -14.47 -2.67 -9.53
CA LEU A 114 -15.01 -1.33 -9.80
C LEU A 114 -16.36 -1.07 -9.09
N LYS A 115 -17.17 -2.11 -8.92
CA LYS A 115 -18.44 -2.05 -8.18
C LYS A 115 -18.22 -1.74 -6.70
N SER A 116 -17.24 -2.38 -6.07
CA SER A 116 -16.93 -2.18 -4.64
C SER A 116 -16.13 -0.90 -4.37
N CYS A 117 -15.40 -0.37 -5.36
CA CYS A 117 -14.61 0.86 -5.22
C CYS A 117 -15.45 2.04 -4.71
N ARG A 118 -16.65 2.25 -5.27
CA ARG A 118 -17.56 3.31 -4.82
C ARG A 118 -17.87 3.17 -3.33
N HIS A 119 -18.28 1.99 -2.92
CA HIS A 119 -18.64 1.71 -1.53
C HIS A 119 -17.45 1.90 -0.57
N LEU A 120 -16.25 1.44 -0.98
CA LEU A 120 -15.03 1.61 -0.21
C LEU A 120 -14.64 3.09 -0.01
N LEU A 121 -14.80 3.91 -1.06
CA LEU A 121 -14.56 5.35 -0.99
C LEU A 121 -15.58 6.07 -0.10
N GLU A 122 -16.85 5.65 -0.15
CA GLU A 122 -17.91 6.17 0.74
C GLU A 122 -17.63 5.83 2.21
N ASN A 123 -17.23 4.59 2.50
CA ASN A 123 -16.84 4.17 3.84
C ASN A 123 -15.61 4.94 4.32
N ALA A 124 -14.58 5.10 3.49
CA ALA A 124 -13.39 5.88 3.84
C ALA A 124 -13.74 7.34 4.17
N LYS A 125 -14.66 7.95 3.40
CA LYS A 125 -15.16 9.30 3.66
C LYS A 125 -15.92 9.38 4.98
N ARG A 126 -16.80 8.41 5.26
CA ARG A 126 -17.56 8.34 6.52
C ARG A 126 -16.63 8.21 7.73
N ASP A 127 -15.57 7.42 7.59
CA ASP A 127 -14.62 7.15 8.66
C ASP A 127 -13.49 8.20 8.75
N HIS A 128 -13.61 9.32 8.01
CA HIS A 128 -12.65 10.43 7.96
C HIS A 128 -11.23 10.03 7.54
N VAL A 129 -11.11 9.02 6.67
CA VAL A 129 -9.84 8.54 6.12
C VAL A 129 -9.54 9.24 4.79
N GLU A 130 -8.34 9.81 4.66
CA GLU A 130 -7.89 10.46 3.43
C GLU A 130 -7.48 9.42 2.39
N VAL A 131 -8.25 9.30 1.30
CA VAL A 131 -7.86 8.51 0.12
C VAL A 131 -7.19 9.41 -0.91
N VAL A 132 -5.96 9.09 -1.28
CA VAL A 132 -5.06 10.00 -2.02
C VAL A 132 -4.68 9.51 -3.41
N GLY A 133 -5.24 8.37 -3.80
CA GLY A 133 -4.99 7.80 -5.11
C GLY A 133 -5.59 6.43 -5.25
N VAL A 134 -5.47 5.93 -6.48
CA VAL A 134 -5.85 4.61 -6.90
C VAL A 134 -4.61 3.94 -7.48
N ARG A 135 -4.48 2.63 -7.28
CA ARG A 135 -3.43 1.79 -7.85
C ARG A 135 -4.06 0.67 -8.67
#